data_AF-A0A2J6X5J2-F1
#
_entry.id   AF-A0A2J6X5J2-F1
#
_cell.length_a   1.000
_cell.length_b   1.000
_cell.length_c   1.000
_cell.angle_alpha   90.00
_cell.angle_beta   90.00
_cell.angle_gamma   90.00
#
_symmetry.space_group_name_H-M   'P 1'
#
loop_
_entity.id
_entity.type
_entity.pdbx_description
1 polymer ?
#
loop_
_entity_poly.entity_id
_entity_poly.type
_entity_poly.pdbx_seq_one_letter_code
_entity_poly.pdbx_strand_id
1 'polypeptide(L)'
;MKIQPHPRLHGMLIGDEVYSYHYHLAARVADIFPAAVCVRIGVLTTEAPMELSQTPQLWRADEIANLSVCRYCGTRDNVRVMSENGIPFRVCTTCVPYQEDTD
;
A
#
# COMPACT_ATOMS: atom_id res chain seq x y z
N MET A 1 -0.73 -27.47 12.35
CA MET A 1 -0.39 -26.87 11.05
C MET A 1 -0.07 -25.39 11.29
N LYS A 2 1.15 -24.92 11.01
CA LYS A 2 1.49 -23.49 11.13
C LYS A 2 1.18 -22.83 9.80
N ILE A 3 0.22 -21.91 9.78
CA ILE A 3 -0.08 -21.11 8.57
C ILE A 3 1.10 -20.15 8.37
N GLN A 4 1.78 -20.28 7.23
CA GLN A 4 2.86 -19.35 6.89
C GLN A 4 2.27 -18.08 6.27
N PRO A 5 2.72 -16.89 6.69
CA PRO A 5 2.31 -15.65 6.05
C PRO A 5 2.75 -15.62 4.59
N HIS A 6 1.92 -15.01 3.75
CA HIS A 6 2.21 -14.77 2.36
C HIS A 6 3.49 -13.92 2.23
N PRO A 7 4.43 -14.24 1.32
CA PRO A 7 5.73 -13.56 1.24
C PRO A 7 5.62 -12.04 1.08
N ARG A 8 4.59 -11.54 0.39
CA ARG A 8 4.35 -10.10 0.20
C ARG A 8 3.97 -9.35 1.48
N LEU A 9 3.51 -10.06 2.51
CA LEU A 9 3.17 -9.47 3.80
C LEU A 9 4.37 -9.47 4.76
N HIS A 10 5.49 -10.08 4.37
CA HIS A 10 6.69 -10.09 5.18
C HIS A 10 7.17 -8.65 5.42
N GLY A 11 7.35 -8.28 6.69
CA GLY A 11 7.78 -6.93 7.08
C GLY A 11 6.72 -5.83 6.92
N MET A 12 5.49 -6.18 6.54
CA MET A 12 4.36 -5.23 6.54
C MET A 12 3.93 -4.91 7.96
N LEU A 13 3.57 -3.65 8.21
CA LEU A 13 3.18 -3.14 9.52
C LEU A 13 1.80 -2.48 9.46
N ILE A 14 1.10 -2.48 10.60
CA ILE A 14 -0.08 -1.65 10.79
C ILE A 14 0.32 -0.18 10.58
N GLY A 15 -0.50 0.56 9.82
CA GLY A 15 -0.24 1.93 9.42
C GLY A 15 0.48 2.08 8.07
N ASP A 16 1.06 1.00 7.53
CA ASP A 16 1.64 0.99 6.19
C ASP A 16 0.59 1.43 5.17
N GLU A 17 0.99 2.35 4.31
CA GLU A 17 0.26 2.67 3.10
C GLU A 17 0.42 1.54 2.08
N VAL A 18 -0.70 1.03 1.58
CA VAL A 18 -0.78 -0.01 0.55
C VAL A 18 -1.65 0.46 -0.61
N TYR A 19 -1.32 0.02 -1.81
CA TYR A 19 -2.11 0.25 -3.02
C TYR A 19 -2.75 -1.05 -3.47
N SER A 20 -4.07 -1.05 -3.70
CA SER A 20 -4.78 -2.16 -4.32
C SER A 20 -4.78 -2.04 -5.84
N TYR A 21 -4.27 -3.05 -6.53
CA TYR A 21 -4.38 -3.18 -7.98
C TYR A 21 -5.80 -3.47 -8.45
N HIS A 22 -6.59 -4.16 -7.62
CA HIS A 22 -7.97 -4.53 -7.97
C HIS A 22 -8.91 -3.33 -7.87
N TYR A 23 -8.80 -2.54 -6.80
CA TYR A 23 -9.67 -1.39 -6.56
C TYR A 23 -9.08 -0.06 -7.07
N HIS A 24 -7.81 -0.04 -7.47
CA HIS A 24 -7.07 1.17 -7.85
C HIS A 24 -7.08 2.26 -6.75
N LEU A 25 -6.98 1.85 -5.49
CA LEU A 25 -7.06 2.72 -4.32
C LEU A 25 -5.86 2.53 -3.39
N ALA A 26 -5.41 3.64 -2.80
CA ALA A 26 -4.45 3.62 -1.70
C ALA A 26 -5.19 3.66 -0.35
N ALA A 27 -4.70 2.92 0.63
CA ALA A 27 -5.24 2.91 1.98
C ALA A 27 -4.16 2.56 3.01
N ARG A 28 -4.49 2.72 4.29
CA ARG A 28 -3.60 2.32 5.39
C ARG A 28 -4.04 0.99 5.99
N VAL A 29 -3.06 0.12 6.22
CA VAL A 29 -3.23 -1.16 6.90
C VAL A 29 -3.75 -0.91 8.32
N ALA A 30 -4.91 -1.48 8.63
CA ALA A 30 -5.51 -1.48 9.96
C ALA A 30 -5.24 -2.79 10.70
N ASP A 31 -5.12 -3.91 9.98
CA ASP A 31 -4.78 -5.22 10.53
C ASP A 31 -4.13 -6.13 9.48
N ILE A 32 -3.39 -7.15 9.90
CA ILE A 32 -2.62 -8.05 9.02
C ILE A 32 -3.00 -9.50 9.30
N PHE A 33 -3.39 -10.20 8.24
CA PHE A 33 -3.74 -11.62 8.25
C PHE A 33 -2.69 -12.42 7.46
N PRO A 34 -2.66 -13.76 7.57
CA PRO A 34 -1.65 -14.57 6.87
C PRO A 34 -1.63 -14.39 5.34
N ALA A 35 -2.74 -14.03 4.69
CA ALA A 35 -2.83 -13.90 3.23
C ALA A 35 -3.51 -12.60 2.76
N ALA A 36 -3.76 -11.65 3.66
CA ALA A 36 -4.45 -10.41 3.36
C ALA A 36 -4.14 -9.33 4.39
N VAL A 37 -4.52 -8.09 4.10
CA VAL A 37 -4.59 -6.99 5.06
C VAL A 37 -6.01 -6.46 5.15
N CYS A 38 -6.40 -6.01 6.34
CA CYS A 38 -7.57 -5.17 6.49
C CYS A 38 -7.16 -3.71 6.37
N VAL A 39 -7.92 -2.93 5.61
CA VAL A 39 -7.79 -1.48 5.49
C VAL A 39 -9.13 -0.83 5.82
N ARG A 40 -9.12 0.46 6.17
CA ARG A 40 -10.37 1.25 6.33
C ARG A 40 -10.49 2.24 5.19
N ILE A 41 -11.56 2.13 4.43
CA ILE A 41 -11.84 3.01 3.29
C ILE A 41 -12.96 3.97 3.66
N GLY A 42 -12.75 5.26 3.39
CA GLY A 42 -13.82 6.26 3.47
C GLY A 42 -14.80 6.07 2.31
N VAL A 43 -16.08 5.87 2.63
CA VAL A 43 -17.16 5.77 1.65
C VAL A 43 -18.08 6.96 1.86
N LEU A 44 -18.20 7.79 0.83
CA LEU A 44 -19.13 8.91 0.81
C LEU A 44 -20.42 8.48 0.12
N THR A 45 -21.53 8.45 0.85
CA THR A 45 -22.86 8.30 0.26
C THR A 45 -23.36 9.68 -0.18
N THR A 46 -23.90 9.77 -1.38
CA THR A 46 -24.40 11.03 -1.95
C THR A 46 -25.93 11.18 -1.85
N GLU A 47 -26.60 10.19 -1.27
CA GLU A 47 -28.00 10.29 -0.87
C GLU A 47 -28.16 11.39 0.19
N ALA A 48 -29.34 11.98 0.32
CA ALA A 48 -29.59 13.02 1.32
C ALA A 48 -30.09 12.38 2.63
N PRO A 49 -29.44 12.62 3.78
CA PRO A 49 -28.24 13.44 3.98
C PRO A 49 -26.95 12.75 3.53
N MET A 50 -25.98 13.55 3.04
CA MET A 50 -24.66 13.03 2.68
C MET A 50 -23.95 12.51 3.92
N GLU A 51 -23.48 11.27 3.87
CA GLU A 51 -22.78 10.64 4.99
C GLU A 51 -21.41 10.12 4.56
N LEU A 52 -20.39 10.45 5.36
CA LEU A 52 -19.06 9.86 5.24
C LEU A 52 -18.93 8.75 6.29
N SER A 53 -18.81 7.51 5.83
CA SER A 53 -18.60 6.33 6.67
C SER A 53 -17.22 5.72 6.44
N GLN A 54 -16.71 4.97 7.42
CA GLN A 54 -15.51 4.15 7.23
C GLN A 54 -15.90 2.68 7.18
N THR A 55 -15.60 2.03 6.06
CA THR A 55 -15.90 0.61 5.85
C THR A 55 -14.61 -0.19 5.86
N PRO A 56 -14.49 -1.23 6.71
CA PRO A 56 -13.36 -2.14 6.66
C PRO A 56 -13.42 -2.96 5.37
N GLN A 57 -12.27 -3.11 4.71
CA GLN A 57 -12.12 -3.97 3.54
C GLN A 57 -10.93 -4.89 3.71
N LEU A 58 -11.08 -6.14 3.28
CA LEU A 58 -10.02 -7.13 3.26
C LEU A 58 -9.40 -7.17 1.87
N TRP A 59 -8.11 -6.84 1.76
CA TRP A 59 -7.37 -6.86 0.50
C TRP A 59 -6.35 -8.00 0.49
N ARG A 60 -6.37 -8.82 -0.56
CA ARG A 60 -5.50 -10.00 -0.67
C ARG A 60 -4.05 -9.57 -0.92
N ALA A 61 -3.11 -10.34 -0.37
CA ALA A 61 -1.68 -10.05 -0.51
C ALA A 61 -1.21 -9.97 -1.98
N ASP A 62 -1.80 -10.76 -2.86
CA ASP A 62 -1.47 -10.79 -4.29
C ASP A 62 -1.96 -9.56 -5.07
N GLU A 63 -2.91 -8.82 -4.50
CA GLU A 63 -3.59 -7.70 -5.13
C GLU A 63 -3.11 -6.35 -4.60
N ILE A 64 -2.09 -6.35 -3.73
CA ILE A 64 -1.57 -5.12 -3.12
C ILE A 64 -0.07 -4.92 -3.33
N ALA A 65 0.34 -3.66 -3.34
CA ALA A 65 1.72 -3.22 -3.15
C ALA A 65 1.86 -2.45 -1.85
N ASN A 66 2.97 -2.67 -1.12
CA ASN A 66 3.35 -1.84 0.02
C ASN A 66 4.04 -0.57 -0.49
N LEU A 67 3.41 0.58 -0.27
CA LEU A 67 3.96 1.89 -0.63
C LEU A 67 4.83 2.48 0.49
N SER A 68 4.98 1.82 1.63
CA SER A 68 5.78 2.31 2.76
C SER A 68 7.22 1.79 2.74
N VAL A 69 7.57 0.98 1.75
CA VAL A 69 8.89 0.36 1.59
C VAL A 69 9.41 0.55 0.19
N CYS A 70 10.73 0.49 0.04
CA CYS A 70 11.38 0.44 -1.25
C CYS A 70 11.03 -0.88 -1.96
N ARG A 71 10.56 -0.78 -3.20
CA ARG A 71 10.21 -1.92 -4.06
C ARG A 71 11.35 -2.93 -4.22
N TYR A 72 12.59 -2.46 -4.24
CA TYR A 72 13.76 -3.28 -4.54
C TYR A 72 14.43 -3.91 -3.30
N CYS A 73 14.68 -3.14 -2.24
CA CYS A 73 15.40 -3.62 -1.05
C CYS A 73 14.54 -3.73 0.22
N GLY A 74 13.28 -3.29 0.20
CA GLY A 74 12.39 -3.35 1.36
C GLY A 74 12.68 -2.31 2.46
N THR A 75 13.69 -1.45 2.31
CA THR A 75 13.95 -0.39 3.31
C THR A 75 12.78 0.59 3.39
N ARG A 76 12.56 1.13 4.59
CA ARG A 76 11.57 2.20 4.86
C ARG A 76 12.19 3.59 4.76
N ASP A 77 13.51 3.66 4.81
CA ASP A 77 14.24 4.92 4.90
C ASP A 77 14.39 5.58 3.53
N ASN A 78 14.21 6.91 3.50
CA ASN A 78 14.45 7.75 2.33
C ASN A 78 13.75 7.26 1.05
N VAL A 79 12.55 6.69 1.19
CA VAL A 79 11.74 6.22 0.07
C VAL A 79 10.98 7.38 -0.58
N ARG A 80 10.94 7.39 -1.91
CA ARG A 80 10.25 8.41 -2.71
C ARG A 80 9.21 7.77 -3.59
N VAL A 81 8.11 8.47 -3.83
CA VAL A 81 7.05 8.02 -4.76
C VAL A 81 7.56 8.09 -6.18
N MET A 82 7.45 6.97 -6.88
CA MET A 82 7.66 6.84 -8.31
C MET A 82 6.33 6.45 -8.94
N SER A 83 6.04 7.03 -10.09
CA SER A 83 4.88 6.66 -10.90
C SER A 83 5.38 6.26 -12.28
N GLU A 84 5.38 4.96 -12.55
CA GLU A 84 5.56 4.44 -13.89
C GLU A 84 4.23 3.82 -14.31
N ASN A 85 3.71 4.19 -15.47
CA ASN A 85 2.44 3.67 -16.02
C ASN A 85 1.21 3.91 -15.11
N GLY A 86 1.23 4.95 -14.28
CA GLY A 86 0.11 5.34 -13.41
C GLY A 86 -0.06 4.52 -12.13
N ILE A 87 0.76 3.49 -11.91
CA ILE A 87 0.75 2.70 -10.68
C ILE A 87 1.82 3.25 -9.73
N PRO A 88 1.45 3.73 -8.52
CA PRO A 88 2.43 4.23 -7.57
C PRO A 88 3.27 3.08 -7.00
N PHE A 89 4.57 3.31 -6.86
CA PHE A 89 5.47 2.51 -6.04
C PHE A 89 6.48 3.43 -5.37
N ARG A 90 7.22 2.92 -4.37
CA ARG A 90 8.30 3.70 -3.75
C ARG A 90 9.66 3.06 -3.91
N VAL A 91 10.69 3.88 -4.04
CA VAL A 91 12.09 3.45 -4.15
C VAL A 91 12.96 4.32 -3.25
N CYS A 92 13.94 3.72 -2.56
CA CYS A 92 14.89 4.46 -1.74
C CYS A 92 16.01 5.08 -2.58
N THR A 93 16.64 6.12 -2.03
CA THR A 93 17.78 6.82 -2.66
C THR A 93 19.00 5.93 -2.90
N THR A 94 19.11 4.78 -2.22
CA THR A 94 20.19 3.82 -2.46
C THR A 94 19.93 2.97 -3.71
N CYS A 95 18.69 2.53 -3.93
CA CYS A 95 18.34 1.68 -5.06
C CYS A 95 18.17 2.48 -6.36
N VAL A 96 17.69 3.72 -6.25
CA VAL A 96 17.69 4.67 -7.36
C VAL A 96 18.28 5.97 -6.81
N PRO A 97 19.57 6.23 -7.05
CA PRO A 97 20.19 7.51 -6.76
C PRO A 97 19.43 8.62 -7.49
N TYR A 98 19.32 9.78 -6.86
CA TYR A 98 18.73 10.95 -7.49
C TYR A 98 19.44 11.23 -8.81
N GLN A 99 18.70 11.22 -9.92
CA GLN A 99 19.15 11.89 -11.13
C GLN A 99 18.67 13.33 -11.00
N GLU A 100 19.59 14.28 -10.93
CA GLU A 100 19.24 15.67 -11.22
C GLU A 100 18.71 15.69 -12.66
N ASP A 101 17.43 16.05 -12.81
CA ASP A 101 16.90 16.44 -14.12
C ASP A 101 17.71 17.68 -14.55
N THR A 102 18.76 17.48 -15.35
CA THR A 102 19.36 18.57 -16.12
C THR A 102 18.32 19.02 -17.14
N ASP A 103 17.85 20.26 -16.95
CA ASP A 103 17.01 21.06 -17.86
C ASP A 103 17.39 20.92 -19.35
#